data_AF-A0A4U2ZE70-F1
#
_entry.id   AF-A0A4U2ZE70-F1
#
_cell.length_a   1.000
_cell.length_b   1.000
_cell.length_c   1.000
_cell.angle_alpha   90.00
_cell.angle_beta   90.00
_cell.angle_gamma   90.00
#
_symmetry.space_group_name_H-M   'P 1'
#
loop_
_entity.id
_entity.type
_entity.pdbx_description
1 polymer ?
#
loop_
_entity_poly.entity_id
_entity_poly.type
_entity_poly.pdbx_seq_one_letter_code
_entity_poly.pdbx_strand_id
1 'polypeptide(L)'
;MILTKIKSSAFEEMDLQKTLNSIEDFCCYLVSQIEILKDLEVEYSKEVSELLSKETLERYKSNAKVLKFPYNNFKLQRESLDLEEGFLVQSWSNLGSLLESTLQIFLAFYYRDYITNRGNVWDDNVIQKLNNMLKKEFNENLKKLVEDSDINFSGKDRKSLMKKIDEIIKDKKNLPMIDKLTLEPLIAFYTSNKIFNSNEYSKEEFRRIRDYRNAIHSFQKREIGSWDELNYYSKVLLMLLIDMNYRLPSLPDEIPLTEEIYDKQIELVMLEQQWFEYTLKGVN
;
A
#
# COMPACT_ATOMS: atom_id res chain seq x y z
N MET A 1 -11.33 25.92 -9.48
CA MET A 1 -11.69 25.81 -8.05
C MET A 1 -11.04 24.55 -7.52
N ILE A 2 -10.46 24.59 -6.32
CA ILE A 2 -9.89 23.43 -5.64
C ILE A 2 -10.84 23.10 -4.49
N LEU A 3 -11.32 21.86 -4.45
CA LEU A 3 -12.02 21.34 -3.28
C LEU A 3 -10.97 21.09 -2.20
N THR A 4 -11.05 21.82 -1.10
CA THR A 4 -10.23 21.61 0.09
C THR A 4 -11.02 20.85 1.15
N LYS A 5 -10.45 19.75 1.62
CA LYS A 5 -10.95 18.93 2.73
C LYS A 5 -10.21 19.36 4.01
N ILE A 6 -10.96 19.79 5.02
CA ILE A 6 -10.41 20.26 6.30
C ILE A 6 -10.85 19.26 7.38
N LYS A 7 -9.90 18.75 8.16
CA LYS A 7 -10.17 17.82 9.26
C LYS A 7 -10.89 18.56 10.39
N SER A 8 -12.01 18.02 10.86
CA SER A 8 -12.73 18.53 12.02
C SER A 8 -12.06 18.07 13.33
N SER A 9 -12.39 18.71 14.45
CA SER A 9 -11.98 18.22 15.78
C SER A 9 -12.47 16.80 16.03
N ALA A 10 -13.66 16.44 15.54
CA ALA A 10 -14.19 15.08 15.67
C ALA A 10 -13.31 14.02 14.99
N PHE A 11 -12.61 14.37 13.91
CA PHE A 11 -11.63 13.49 13.28
C PHE A 11 -10.29 13.50 14.02
N GLU A 12 -9.77 14.69 14.36
CA GLU A 12 -8.47 14.83 15.03
C GLU A 12 -8.44 14.18 16.42
N GLU A 13 -9.55 14.28 17.17
CA GLU A 13 -9.68 13.73 18.52
C GLU A 13 -10.23 12.29 18.53
N MET A 14 -10.54 11.72 17.37
CA MET A 14 -11.03 10.34 17.28
C MET A 14 -10.07 9.35 17.93
N ASP A 15 -10.56 8.56 18.89
CA ASP A 15 -9.75 7.55 19.57
C ASP A 15 -9.42 6.36 18.65
N LEU A 16 -8.38 5.60 19.04
CA LEU A 16 -7.92 4.46 18.25
C LEU A 16 -9.01 3.42 18.03
N GLN A 17 -9.88 3.16 19.01
CA GLN A 17 -10.93 2.14 18.83
C GLN A 17 -11.88 2.53 17.70
N LYS A 18 -12.33 3.79 17.71
CA LYS A 18 -13.22 4.32 16.70
C LYS A 18 -12.53 4.36 15.33
N THR A 19 -11.26 4.79 15.27
CA THR A 19 -10.46 4.75 14.04
C THR A 19 -10.39 3.34 13.45
N LEU A 20 -10.08 2.32 14.25
CA LEU A 20 -9.95 0.94 13.77
C LEU A 20 -11.29 0.35 13.31
N ASN A 21 -12.39 0.65 14.00
CA ASN A 21 -13.73 0.25 13.56
C ASN A 21 -14.11 0.91 12.23
N SER A 22 -13.81 2.21 12.07
CA SER A 22 -14.06 2.91 10.82
C SER A 22 -13.23 2.35 9.65
N ILE A 23 -11.97 1.98 9.89
CA ILE A 23 -11.16 1.28 8.88
C ILE A 23 -11.84 -0.02 8.44
N GLU A 24 -12.32 -0.83 9.39
CA GLU A 24 -13.07 -2.07 9.10
C GLU A 24 -14.29 -1.78 8.21
N ASP A 25 -15.10 -0.79 8.56
CA ASP A 25 -16.31 -0.42 7.82
C ASP A 25 -15.99 0.03 6.38
N PHE A 26 -15.02 0.94 6.21
CA PHE A 26 -14.62 1.42 4.89
C PHE A 26 -13.95 0.33 4.04
N CYS A 27 -13.22 -0.61 4.65
CA CYS A 27 -12.66 -1.76 3.94
C CYS A 27 -13.76 -2.71 3.45
N CYS A 28 -14.76 -3.00 4.30
CA CYS A 28 -15.87 -3.85 3.92
C CYS A 28 -16.70 -3.22 2.80
N TYR A 29 -16.98 -1.91 2.91
CA TYR A 29 -17.69 -1.17 1.87
C TYR A 29 -16.92 -1.13 0.54
N LEU A 30 -15.61 -0.91 0.57
CA LEU A 30 -14.75 -0.99 -0.62
C LEU A 30 -14.90 -2.33 -1.33
N VAL A 31 -14.90 -3.43 -0.58
CA VAL A 31 -15.09 -4.78 -1.16
C VAL A 31 -16.48 -4.94 -1.77
N SER A 32 -17.54 -4.48 -1.10
CA SER A 32 -18.90 -4.53 -1.66
C SER A 32 -19.00 -3.78 -2.99
N GLN A 33 -18.37 -2.60 -3.09
CA GLN A 33 -18.32 -1.86 -4.36
C GLN A 33 -17.56 -2.63 -5.44
N ILE A 34 -16.39 -3.19 -5.11
CA ILE A 34 -15.58 -3.97 -6.05
C ILE A 34 -16.32 -5.23 -6.52
N GLU A 35 -17.05 -5.91 -5.64
CA GLU A 35 -17.83 -7.10 -6.00
C GLU A 35 -18.92 -6.79 -7.02
N ILE A 36 -19.54 -5.59 -6.95
CA ILE A 36 -20.50 -5.15 -7.96
C ILE A 36 -19.79 -4.74 -9.25
N LEU A 37 -18.75 -3.91 -9.13
CA LEU A 37 -18.09 -3.29 -10.28
C LEU A 37 -17.30 -4.29 -11.14
N LYS A 38 -16.67 -5.30 -10.52
CA LYS A 38 -15.83 -6.26 -11.25
C LYS A 38 -16.63 -7.10 -12.26
N ASP A 39 -17.92 -7.31 -12.00
CA ASP A 39 -18.79 -8.07 -12.90
C ASP A 39 -19.19 -7.25 -14.14
N LEU A 40 -18.92 -5.94 -14.13
CA LEU A 40 -19.20 -5.00 -15.22
C LEU A 40 -18.00 -4.74 -16.12
N GLU A 41 -16.79 -4.98 -15.63
CA GLU A 41 -15.57 -4.85 -16.43
C GLU A 41 -15.32 -6.11 -17.27
N VAL A 42 -15.95 -6.16 -18.44
CA VAL A 42 -15.88 -7.29 -19.39
C VAL A 42 -14.46 -7.52 -19.95
N GLU A 43 -13.55 -6.54 -19.85
CA GLU A 43 -12.33 -6.50 -20.65
C GLU A 43 -11.08 -7.17 -20.02
N TYR A 44 -11.09 -7.54 -18.72
CA TYR A 44 -9.86 -8.01 -18.02
C TYR A 44 -10.02 -9.33 -17.24
N SER A 45 -10.89 -10.20 -17.76
CA SER A 45 -11.61 -11.23 -16.99
C SER A 45 -10.79 -12.36 -16.36
N LYS A 46 -9.49 -12.52 -16.61
CA LYS A 46 -8.72 -13.64 -16.01
C LYS A 46 -7.71 -13.20 -14.96
N GLU A 47 -6.75 -12.36 -15.32
CA GLU A 47 -5.71 -11.90 -14.38
C GLU A 47 -6.34 -11.08 -13.24
N VAL A 48 -7.26 -10.17 -13.57
CA VAL A 48 -7.97 -9.37 -12.56
C VAL A 48 -8.93 -10.23 -11.73
N SER A 49 -9.59 -11.23 -12.33
CA SER A 49 -10.53 -12.09 -11.59
C SER A 49 -9.84 -13.03 -10.61
N GLU A 50 -8.61 -13.48 -10.90
CA GLU A 50 -7.78 -14.21 -9.95
C GLU A 50 -7.34 -13.30 -8.78
N LEU A 51 -6.92 -12.06 -9.07
CA LEU A 51 -6.52 -11.07 -8.05
C LEU A 51 -7.70 -10.61 -7.17
N LEU A 52 -8.87 -10.37 -7.77
CA LEU A 52 -10.11 -9.90 -7.12
C LEU A 52 -11.14 -11.04 -6.95
N SER A 53 -10.64 -12.24 -6.70
CA SER A 53 -11.45 -13.42 -6.42
C SER A 53 -12.23 -13.26 -5.11
N LYS A 54 -13.28 -14.05 -4.93
CA LYS A 54 -14.02 -14.11 -3.66
C LYS A 54 -13.09 -14.41 -2.48
N GLU A 55 -12.14 -15.32 -2.66
CA GLU A 55 -11.22 -15.72 -1.59
C GLU A 55 -10.29 -14.58 -1.17
N THR A 56 -9.73 -13.84 -2.12
CA THR A 56 -8.82 -12.72 -1.82
C THR A 56 -9.57 -11.56 -1.16
N LEU A 57 -10.77 -11.25 -1.61
CA LEU A 57 -11.62 -10.21 -1.03
C LEU A 57 -12.13 -10.57 0.37
N GLU A 58 -12.52 -11.83 0.63
CA GLU A 58 -12.89 -12.28 1.98
C GLU A 58 -11.70 -12.25 2.94
N ARG A 59 -10.49 -12.60 2.45
CA ARG A 59 -9.26 -12.48 3.25
C ARG A 59 -8.96 -11.02 3.59
N TYR A 60 -9.15 -10.10 2.65
CA TYR A 60 -9.00 -8.67 2.90
C TYR A 60 -9.99 -8.16 3.96
N LYS A 61 -11.29 -8.49 3.84
CA LYS A 61 -12.31 -8.16 4.86
C LYS A 61 -11.93 -8.73 6.23
N SER A 62 -11.45 -9.97 6.27
CA SER A 62 -11.01 -10.62 7.51
C SER A 62 -9.83 -9.89 8.14
N ASN A 63 -8.82 -9.49 7.36
CA ASN A 63 -7.69 -8.70 7.82
C ASN A 63 -8.13 -7.35 8.42
N ALA A 64 -9.12 -6.69 7.82
CA ALA A 64 -9.68 -5.46 8.34
C ALA A 64 -10.39 -5.68 9.69
N LYS A 65 -11.22 -6.73 9.81
CA LYS A 65 -11.95 -7.08 11.04
C LYS A 65 -11.04 -7.38 12.23
N VAL A 66 -9.92 -8.04 12.00
CA VAL A 66 -8.98 -8.42 13.06
C VAL A 66 -8.01 -7.31 13.44
N LEU A 67 -8.01 -6.17 12.73
CA LEU A 67 -7.11 -5.05 12.99
C LEU A 67 -7.24 -4.51 14.43
N LYS A 68 -8.45 -4.54 14.99
CA LYS A 68 -8.75 -4.10 16.37
C LYS A 68 -8.33 -5.08 17.46
N PHE A 69 -8.06 -6.35 17.12
CA PHE A 69 -7.85 -7.40 18.12
C PHE A 69 -6.61 -7.18 19.00
N PRO A 70 -5.42 -6.83 18.47
CA PRO A 70 -4.26 -6.61 19.33
C PRO A 70 -4.49 -5.47 20.34
N TYR A 71 -5.12 -4.38 19.90
CA TYR A 71 -5.46 -3.26 20.79
C TYR A 71 -6.52 -3.63 21.84
N ASN A 72 -7.54 -4.39 21.45
CA ASN A 72 -8.54 -4.91 22.40
C ASN A 72 -7.89 -5.82 23.45
N ASN A 73 -6.98 -6.71 23.03
CA ASN A 73 -6.26 -7.60 23.92
C ASN A 73 -5.34 -6.83 24.87
N PHE A 74 -4.62 -5.83 24.37
CA PHE A 74 -3.84 -4.91 25.21
C PHE A 74 -4.71 -4.22 26.26
N LYS A 75 -5.90 -3.72 25.88
CA LYS A 75 -6.84 -3.11 26.83
C LYS A 75 -7.29 -4.07 27.95
N LEU A 76 -7.39 -5.37 27.67
CA LEU A 76 -7.76 -6.39 28.65
C LEU A 76 -6.58 -6.83 29.54
N GLN A 77 -5.34 -6.66 29.07
CA GLN A 77 -4.12 -7.15 29.72
C GLN A 77 -3.20 -6.01 30.20
N ARG A 78 -3.77 -4.83 30.50
CA ARG A 78 -3.03 -3.58 30.83
C ARG A 78 -2.00 -3.72 31.97
N GLU A 79 -2.12 -4.74 32.81
CA GLU A 79 -1.18 -4.98 33.91
C GLU A 79 0.14 -5.65 33.45
N SER A 80 0.20 -6.17 32.22
CA SER A 80 1.38 -6.84 31.67
C SER A 80 2.09 -5.95 30.64
N LEU A 81 2.99 -5.09 31.14
CA LEU A 81 3.84 -4.23 30.29
C LEU A 81 4.67 -5.04 29.28
N ASP A 82 5.06 -6.26 29.65
CA ASP A 82 5.88 -7.15 28.81
C ASP A 82 5.16 -7.59 27.51
N LEU A 83 3.84 -7.43 27.42
CA LEU A 83 3.05 -7.80 26.25
C LEU A 83 2.69 -6.60 25.35
N GLU A 84 2.88 -5.37 25.82
CA GLU A 84 2.52 -4.16 25.09
C GLU A 84 3.24 -4.07 23.74
N GLU A 85 4.57 -4.26 23.73
CA GLU A 85 5.36 -4.25 22.50
C GLU A 85 4.88 -5.32 21.51
N GLY A 86 4.55 -6.51 22.03
CA GLY A 86 4.04 -7.63 21.24
C GLY A 86 2.70 -7.31 20.58
N PHE A 87 1.78 -6.66 21.29
CA PHE A 87 0.51 -6.21 20.72
C PHE A 87 0.69 -5.07 19.72
N LEU A 88 1.58 -4.12 20.01
CA LEU A 88 1.85 -2.99 19.13
C LEU A 88 2.49 -3.45 17.81
N VAL A 89 3.47 -4.36 17.86
CA VAL A 89 4.07 -4.97 16.66
C VAL A 89 3.02 -5.72 15.83
N GLN A 90 2.10 -6.46 16.48
CA GLN A 90 0.99 -7.11 15.77
C GLN A 90 0.07 -6.08 15.09
N SER A 91 -0.27 -4.99 15.79
CA SER A 91 -1.05 -3.89 15.20
C SER A 91 -0.38 -3.28 13.98
N TRP A 92 0.93 -3.00 14.04
CA TRP A 92 1.68 -2.47 12.91
C TRP A 92 1.78 -3.45 11.74
N SER A 93 2.00 -4.73 12.05
CA SER A 93 2.01 -5.79 11.04
C SER A 93 0.67 -5.85 10.29
N ASN A 94 -0.43 -5.82 11.03
CA ASN A 94 -1.78 -5.86 10.46
C ASN A 94 -2.09 -4.59 9.66
N LEU A 95 -1.78 -3.40 10.19
CA LEU A 95 -2.01 -2.13 9.51
C LEU A 95 -1.22 -2.03 8.20
N GLY A 96 0.07 -2.40 8.23
CA GLY A 96 0.92 -2.40 7.04
C GLY A 96 0.51 -3.43 5.99
N SER A 97 0.05 -4.61 6.42
CA SER A 97 -0.51 -5.63 5.53
C SER A 97 -1.81 -5.18 4.88
N LEU A 98 -2.68 -4.51 5.65
CA LEU A 98 -3.92 -3.95 5.14
C LEU A 98 -3.64 -2.86 4.12
N LEU A 99 -2.77 -1.88 4.42
CA LEU A 99 -2.34 -0.84 3.48
C LEU A 99 -1.76 -1.42 2.17
N GLU A 100 -0.89 -2.44 2.26
CA GLU A 100 -0.33 -3.13 1.09
C GLU A 100 -1.45 -3.75 0.24
N SER A 101 -2.36 -4.49 0.88
CA SER A 101 -3.49 -5.14 0.21
C SER A 101 -4.47 -4.14 -0.40
N THR A 102 -4.77 -3.04 0.30
CA THR A 102 -5.62 -1.94 -0.19
C THR A 102 -5.04 -1.35 -1.48
N LEU A 103 -3.74 -1.05 -1.50
CA LEU A 103 -3.04 -0.52 -2.67
C LEU A 103 -2.98 -1.53 -3.83
N GLN A 104 -2.84 -2.83 -3.54
CA GLN A 104 -2.86 -3.88 -4.55
C GLN A 104 -4.25 -4.05 -5.16
N ILE A 105 -5.30 -4.09 -4.34
CA ILE A 105 -6.69 -4.21 -4.77
C ILE A 105 -7.07 -3.04 -5.69
N PHE A 106 -6.76 -1.81 -5.26
CA PHE A 106 -7.02 -0.62 -6.07
C PHE A 106 -6.24 -0.68 -7.39
N LEU A 107 -4.97 -1.09 -7.37
CA LEU A 107 -4.17 -1.22 -8.59
C LEU A 107 -4.69 -2.32 -9.52
N ALA A 108 -5.19 -3.43 -8.97
CA ALA A 108 -5.80 -4.52 -9.73
C ALA A 108 -7.10 -4.08 -10.41
N PHE A 109 -7.86 -3.17 -9.78
CA PHE A 109 -9.00 -2.55 -10.42
C PHE A 109 -8.58 -1.67 -11.61
N TYR A 110 -7.54 -0.85 -11.47
CA TYR A 110 -6.96 -0.07 -12.59
C TYR A 110 -5.87 -0.82 -13.37
N TYR A 111 -6.06 -2.13 -13.60
CA TYR A 111 -5.04 -2.98 -14.20
C TYR A 111 -4.56 -2.47 -15.57
N ARG A 112 -5.48 -1.96 -16.40
CA ARG A 112 -5.17 -1.38 -17.72
C ARG A 112 -4.16 -0.25 -17.63
N ASP A 113 -4.37 0.67 -16.69
CA ASP A 113 -3.49 1.81 -16.49
C ASP A 113 -2.14 1.35 -15.96
N TYR A 114 -2.13 0.34 -15.08
CA TYR A 114 -0.90 -0.27 -14.57
C TYR A 114 -0.04 -0.87 -15.69
N ILE A 115 -0.62 -1.68 -16.59
CA ILE A 115 0.13 -2.32 -17.68
C ILE A 115 0.56 -1.34 -18.77
N THR A 116 -0.21 -0.28 -19.00
CA THR A 116 0.09 0.75 -20.00
C THR A 116 1.21 1.66 -19.51
N ASN A 117 1.19 2.00 -18.22
CA ASN A 117 2.17 2.86 -17.58
C ASN A 117 3.37 2.04 -17.06
N ARG A 118 4.14 1.49 -18.00
CA ARG A 118 5.36 0.66 -17.81
C ARG A 118 6.51 1.35 -17.02
N GLY A 119 6.24 2.30 -16.11
CA GLY A 119 7.23 3.16 -15.47
C GLY A 119 8.35 2.44 -14.70
N ASN A 120 8.17 1.16 -14.36
CA ASN A 120 9.22 0.34 -13.75
C ASN A 120 9.98 -0.58 -14.73
N VAL A 121 9.60 -0.60 -16.00
CA VAL A 121 10.20 -1.40 -17.08
C VAL A 121 11.13 -0.53 -17.91
N TRP A 122 12.34 -1.00 -18.16
CA TRP A 122 13.33 -0.30 -18.99
C TRP A 122 13.18 -0.68 -20.46
N ASP A 123 13.43 0.28 -21.35
CA ASP A 123 13.41 0.07 -22.80
C ASP A 123 14.46 -0.96 -23.24
N ASP A 124 14.12 -1.81 -24.21
CA ASP A 124 15.01 -2.87 -24.69
C ASP A 124 16.33 -2.31 -25.24
N ASN A 125 16.34 -1.13 -25.88
CA ASN A 125 17.58 -0.51 -26.36
C ASN A 125 18.44 -0.02 -25.19
N VAL A 126 17.81 0.49 -24.12
CA VAL A 126 18.52 0.88 -22.88
C VAL A 126 19.15 -0.35 -22.24
N ILE A 127 18.39 -1.45 -22.11
CA ILE A 127 18.88 -2.73 -21.59
C ILE A 127 20.04 -3.25 -22.44
N GLN A 128 19.94 -3.19 -23.77
CA GLN A 128 21.00 -3.66 -24.66
C GLN A 128 22.28 -2.83 -24.52
N LYS A 129 22.16 -1.49 -24.47
CA LYS A 129 23.30 -0.59 -24.24
C LYS A 129 23.96 -0.86 -22.89
N LEU A 130 23.18 -0.98 -21.82
CA LEU A 130 23.69 -1.30 -20.47
C LEU A 130 24.40 -2.64 -20.44
N ASN A 131 23.81 -3.69 -21.02
CA ASN A 131 24.44 -5.01 -21.08
C ASN A 131 25.80 -4.96 -21.79
N ASN A 132 25.92 -4.19 -22.87
CA ASN A 132 27.18 -4.04 -23.59
C ASN A 132 28.24 -3.32 -22.74
N MET A 133 27.89 -2.23 -22.06
CA MET A 133 28.80 -1.49 -21.17
C MET A 133 29.26 -2.35 -19.99
N LEU A 134 28.31 -3.07 -19.36
CA LEU A 134 28.56 -3.87 -18.16
C LEU A 134 29.39 -5.13 -18.45
N LYS A 135 29.12 -5.82 -19.57
CA LYS A 135 29.83 -7.05 -19.92
C LYS A 135 31.24 -6.81 -20.49
N LYS A 136 31.49 -5.61 -21.02
CA LYS A 136 32.81 -5.22 -21.54
C LYS A 136 33.59 -4.44 -20.50
N GLU A 137 33.51 -3.12 -20.54
CA GLU A 137 34.39 -2.20 -19.81
C GLU A 137 34.33 -2.43 -18.30
N PHE A 138 33.13 -2.54 -17.74
CA PHE A 138 32.98 -2.72 -16.31
C PHE A 138 33.55 -4.06 -15.83
N ASN A 139 33.20 -5.17 -16.49
CA ASN A 139 33.70 -6.50 -16.12
C ASN A 139 35.22 -6.65 -16.35
N GLU A 140 35.79 -5.96 -17.34
CA GLU A 140 37.24 -5.88 -17.53
C GLU A 140 37.93 -5.12 -16.40
N ASN A 141 37.36 -3.99 -15.97
CA ASN A 141 37.89 -3.26 -14.81
C ASN A 141 37.79 -4.09 -13.52
N LEU A 142 36.71 -4.84 -13.32
CA LEU A 142 36.60 -5.76 -12.20
C LEU A 142 37.61 -6.91 -12.27
N LYS A 143 38.00 -7.39 -13.46
CA LYS A 143 39.07 -8.40 -13.60
C LYS A 143 40.40 -7.84 -13.12
N LYS A 144 40.75 -6.61 -13.49
CA LYS A 144 41.98 -5.95 -13.03
C LYS A 144 42.01 -5.82 -11.50
N LEU A 145 40.88 -5.48 -10.88
CA LEU A 145 40.77 -5.41 -9.41
C LEU A 145 40.95 -6.77 -8.71
N VAL A 146 40.66 -7.89 -9.39
CA VAL A 146 40.90 -9.24 -8.84
C VAL A 146 42.39 -9.62 -8.91
N GLU A 147 43.13 -9.02 -9.84
CA GLU A 147 44.57 -9.26 -10.03
C GLU A 147 45.43 -8.37 -9.11
N ASP A 148 44.84 -7.34 -8.52
CA ASP A 148 45.49 -6.43 -7.59
C ASP A 148 45.65 -7.09 -6.20
N SER A 149 46.90 -7.36 -5.80
CA SER A 149 47.22 -8.02 -4.53
C SER A 149 46.96 -7.15 -3.30
N ASP A 150 46.82 -5.84 -3.46
CA ASP A 150 46.61 -4.90 -2.35
C ASP A 150 45.12 -4.72 -2.02
N ILE A 151 44.23 -5.35 -2.80
CA ILE A 151 42.78 -5.23 -2.67
C ILE A 151 42.16 -6.58 -2.27
N ASN A 152 41.36 -6.58 -1.20
CA ASN A 152 40.57 -7.75 -0.81
C ASN A 152 39.30 -7.88 -1.67
N PHE A 153 39.46 -8.22 -2.96
CA PHE A 153 38.37 -8.45 -3.90
C PHE A 153 38.64 -9.68 -4.75
N SER A 154 37.91 -10.77 -4.49
CA SER A 154 38.18 -12.05 -5.13
C SER A 154 37.39 -12.25 -6.43
N GLY A 155 37.80 -13.24 -7.22
CA GLY A 155 37.01 -13.70 -8.37
C GLY A 155 35.59 -14.18 -8.00
N LYS A 156 35.36 -14.60 -6.74
CA LYS A 156 34.03 -14.93 -6.23
C LYS A 156 33.18 -13.68 -6.03
N ASP A 157 33.76 -12.62 -5.50
CA ASP A 157 33.08 -11.33 -5.28
C ASP A 157 32.70 -10.69 -6.62
N ARG A 158 33.61 -10.73 -7.61
CA ARG A 158 33.31 -10.32 -8.99
C ARG A 158 32.10 -11.07 -9.56
N LYS A 159 32.10 -12.41 -9.48
CA LYS A 159 31.00 -13.25 -9.99
C LYS A 159 29.69 -12.92 -9.28
N SER A 160 29.72 -12.75 -7.96
CA SER A 160 28.56 -12.38 -7.15
C SER A 160 27.98 -11.02 -7.56
N LEU A 161 28.84 -10.02 -7.76
CA LEU A 161 28.44 -8.68 -8.21
C LEU A 161 27.81 -8.72 -9.62
N MET A 162 28.47 -9.37 -10.58
CA MET A 162 27.93 -9.50 -11.94
C MET A 162 26.58 -10.22 -11.95
N LYS A 163 26.42 -11.25 -11.12
CA LYS A 163 25.14 -11.95 -10.96
C LYS A 163 24.03 -11.02 -10.45
N LYS A 164 24.32 -10.21 -9.42
CA LYS A 164 23.36 -9.22 -8.90
C LYS A 164 22.96 -8.18 -9.94
N ILE A 165 23.91 -7.75 -10.78
CA ILE A 165 23.63 -6.82 -11.88
C ILE A 165 22.71 -7.46 -12.92
N ASP A 166 22.99 -8.69 -13.33
CA ASP A 166 22.14 -9.43 -14.27
C ASP A 166 20.72 -9.63 -13.70
N GLU A 167 20.60 -9.92 -12.40
CA GLU A 167 19.31 -10.01 -11.69
C GLU A 167 18.54 -8.69 -11.74
N ILE A 168 19.18 -7.54 -11.43
CA ILE A 168 18.54 -6.22 -11.52
C ILE A 168 18.05 -5.93 -12.94
N ILE A 169 18.87 -6.18 -13.97
CA ILE A 169 18.49 -5.94 -15.37
C ILE A 169 17.30 -6.83 -15.77
N LYS A 170 17.31 -8.09 -15.33
CA LYS A 170 16.21 -9.02 -15.58
C LYS A 170 14.92 -8.54 -14.92
N ASP A 171 14.99 -8.07 -13.68
CA ASP A 171 13.84 -7.55 -12.94
C ASP A 171 13.27 -6.28 -13.57
N LYS A 172 14.13 -5.43 -14.14
CA LYS A 172 13.72 -4.22 -14.87
C LYS A 172 13.21 -4.48 -16.28
N LYS A 173 13.26 -5.71 -16.78
CA LYS A 173 12.75 -6.06 -18.11
C LYS A 173 11.24 -6.32 -18.13
N ASN A 174 10.69 -6.77 -17.00
CA ASN A 174 9.29 -7.19 -16.93
C ASN A 174 8.54 -6.34 -15.91
N LEU A 175 7.28 -6.05 -16.22
CA LEU A 175 6.40 -5.45 -15.23
C LEU A 175 6.11 -6.51 -14.15
N PRO A 176 6.34 -6.23 -12.86
CA PRO A 176 6.03 -7.17 -11.80
C PRO A 176 4.51 -7.42 -11.72
N MET A 177 4.12 -8.64 -11.38
CA MET A 177 2.71 -8.94 -11.09
C MET A 177 2.27 -8.19 -9.83
N ILE A 178 1.01 -7.75 -9.80
CA ILE A 178 0.49 -6.90 -8.71
C ILE A 178 0.58 -7.60 -7.35
N ASP A 179 0.26 -8.90 -7.29
CA ASP A 179 0.34 -9.72 -6.07
C ASP A 179 1.77 -9.93 -5.54
N LYS A 180 2.78 -9.57 -6.32
CA LYS A 180 4.20 -9.61 -5.94
C LYS A 180 4.74 -8.25 -5.52
N LEU A 181 3.96 -7.18 -5.68
CA LEU A 181 4.38 -5.84 -5.26
C LEU A 181 4.32 -5.73 -3.74
N THR A 182 5.45 -5.42 -3.12
CA THR A 182 5.51 -5.07 -1.70
C THR A 182 5.15 -3.59 -1.48
N LEU A 183 4.96 -3.21 -0.23
CA LEU A 183 4.49 -1.88 0.15
C LEU A 183 5.39 -0.72 -0.37
N GLU A 184 6.71 -0.84 -0.39
CA GLU A 184 7.56 0.24 -0.92
C GLU A 184 7.40 0.45 -2.45
N PRO A 185 7.47 -0.59 -3.29
CA PRO A 185 7.11 -0.48 -4.70
C PRO A 185 5.73 0.14 -4.95
N LEU A 186 4.72 -0.23 -4.15
CA LEU A 186 3.38 0.36 -4.25
C LEU A 186 3.41 1.85 -3.91
N ILE A 187 3.94 2.24 -2.74
CA ILE A 187 4.07 3.65 -2.35
C ILE A 187 4.79 4.45 -3.43
N ALA A 188 5.89 3.91 -3.97
CA ALA A 188 6.65 4.55 -5.03
C ALA A 188 5.83 4.72 -6.33
N PHE A 189 5.07 3.71 -6.73
CA PHE A 189 4.20 3.76 -7.90
C PHE A 189 3.12 4.84 -7.76
N TYR A 190 2.34 4.82 -6.68
CA TYR A 190 1.26 5.78 -6.44
C TYR A 190 1.78 7.22 -6.31
N THR A 191 2.95 7.39 -5.68
CA THR A 191 3.59 8.72 -5.58
C THR A 191 4.07 9.22 -6.94
N SER A 192 4.76 8.38 -7.71
CA SER A 192 5.35 8.78 -9.01
C SER A 192 4.27 9.15 -10.02
N ASN A 193 3.12 8.48 -9.94
CA ASN A 193 1.95 8.76 -10.76
C ASN A 193 1.03 9.86 -10.19
N LYS A 194 1.43 10.52 -9.10
CA LYS A 194 0.66 11.59 -8.44
C LYS A 194 -0.79 11.17 -8.10
N ILE A 195 -0.98 9.89 -7.78
CA ILE A 195 -2.29 9.35 -7.40
C ILE A 195 -2.62 9.80 -5.97
N PHE A 196 -1.64 9.78 -5.07
CA PHE A 196 -1.78 10.36 -3.74
C PHE A 196 -1.91 11.88 -3.82
N ASN A 197 -3.00 12.42 -3.26
CA ASN A 197 -3.20 13.85 -3.14
C ASN A 197 -2.32 14.37 -1.99
N SER A 198 -1.36 15.23 -2.29
CA SER A 198 -0.27 15.61 -1.38
C SER A 198 -0.70 16.41 -0.14
N ASN A 199 -1.95 16.85 -0.07
CA ASN A 199 -2.42 17.80 0.95
C ASN A 199 -3.03 17.11 2.19
N GLU A 200 -3.30 15.81 2.10
CA GLU A 200 -4.07 15.06 3.11
C GLU A 200 -3.23 13.99 3.83
N TYR A 201 -2.37 13.34 3.06
CA TYR A 201 -1.40 12.36 3.50
C TYR A 201 -0.21 12.36 2.55
N SER A 202 0.92 11.83 3.00
CA SER A 202 2.22 11.92 2.36
C SER A 202 2.86 10.55 2.20
N LYS A 203 3.81 10.48 1.25
CA LYS A 203 4.66 9.31 1.03
C LYS A 203 5.37 8.87 2.31
N GLU A 204 5.82 9.82 3.12
CA GLU A 204 6.59 9.54 4.33
C GLU A 204 5.73 8.93 5.45
N GLU A 205 4.43 9.24 5.48
CA GLU A 205 3.51 8.60 6.43
C GLU A 205 3.29 7.13 6.08
N PHE A 206 3.12 6.81 4.79
CA PHE A 206 3.02 5.40 4.37
C PHE A 206 4.34 4.65 4.57
N ARG A 207 5.49 5.32 4.38
CA ARG A 207 6.80 4.74 4.70
C ARG A 207 6.97 4.48 6.19
N ARG A 208 6.41 5.34 7.04
CA ARG A 208 6.45 5.10 8.48
C ARG A 208 5.64 3.86 8.86
N ILE A 209 4.44 3.67 8.30
CA ILE A 209 3.65 2.43 8.48
C ILE A 209 4.46 1.20 8.05
N ARG A 210 5.13 1.26 6.89
CA ARG A 210 6.02 0.20 6.40
C ARG A 210 7.16 -0.08 7.39
N ASP A 211 7.79 0.96 7.93
CA ASP A 211 8.94 0.83 8.83
C ASP A 211 8.54 0.27 10.20
N TYR A 212 7.35 0.62 10.71
CA TYR A 212 6.81 0.01 11.92
C TYR A 212 6.31 -1.42 11.69
N ARG A 213 5.67 -1.75 10.55
CA ARG A 213 5.34 -3.14 10.18
C ARG A 213 6.60 -4.02 10.20
N ASN A 214 7.69 -3.46 9.72
CA ASN A 214 9.00 -4.08 9.67
C ASN A 214 9.56 -4.42 11.07
N ALA A 215 9.10 -3.79 12.15
CA ALA A 215 9.53 -4.13 13.51
C ALA A 215 9.23 -5.57 13.94
N ILE A 216 8.35 -6.29 13.22
CA ILE A 216 8.13 -7.73 13.43
C ILE A 216 9.41 -8.57 13.34
N HIS A 217 10.44 -8.06 12.65
CA HIS A 217 11.77 -8.66 12.60
C HIS A 217 12.61 -8.29 13.82
N SER A 218 12.33 -8.95 14.95
CA SER A 218 12.86 -8.66 16.29
C SER A 218 14.39 -8.68 16.44
N PHE A 219 15.12 -9.32 15.53
CA PHE A 219 16.58 -9.39 15.61
C PHE A 219 17.26 -8.03 15.33
N GLN A 220 16.59 -7.15 14.58
CA GLN A 220 17.12 -5.83 14.28
C GLN A 220 16.57 -4.81 15.27
N LYS A 221 17.43 -3.95 15.82
CA LYS A 221 16.98 -2.81 16.63
C LYS A 221 16.14 -1.89 15.75
N ARG A 222 14.84 -1.84 16.02
CA ARG A 222 13.85 -1.05 15.28
C ARG A 222 12.95 -0.33 16.28
N GLU A 223 12.55 0.89 15.94
CA GLU A 223 11.51 1.61 16.68
C GLU A 223 10.14 1.03 16.32
N ILE A 224 9.25 0.92 17.31
CA ILE A 224 7.91 0.33 17.13
C ILE A 224 6.80 1.35 17.42
N GLY A 225 7.15 2.60 17.66
CA GLY A 225 6.22 3.69 17.94
C GLY A 225 5.40 3.51 19.22
N SER A 226 4.25 4.18 19.26
CA SER A 226 3.30 4.19 20.38
C SER A 226 1.86 3.96 19.87
N TRP A 227 0.91 3.73 20.80
CA TRP A 227 -0.51 3.64 20.45
C TRP A 227 -1.08 4.93 19.86
N ASP A 228 -0.56 6.10 20.25
CA ASP A 228 -0.95 7.40 19.69
C ASP A 228 -0.47 7.54 18.25
N GLU A 229 0.77 7.14 17.97
CA GLU A 229 1.28 7.05 16.60
C GLU A 229 0.47 6.03 15.78
N LEU A 230 0.13 4.87 16.35
CA LEU A 230 -0.73 3.90 15.68
C LEU A 230 -2.07 4.52 15.30
N ASN A 231 -2.69 5.30 16.19
CA ASN A 231 -3.94 6.00 15.87
C ASN A 231 -3.75 7.03 14.76
N TYR A 232 -2.69 7.84 14.85
CA TYR A 232 -2.35 8.82 13.80
C TYR A 232 -2.23 8.15 12.42
N TYR A 233 -1.41 7.11 12.32
CA TYR A 233 -1.16 6.43 11.05
C TYR A 233 -2.36 5.58 10.59
N SER A 234 -3.19 5.12 11.51
CA SER A 234 -4.48 4.48 11.19
C SER A 234 -5.45 5.50 10.58
N LYS A 235 -5.51 6.74 11.08
CA LYS A 235 -6.28 7.82 10.45
C LYS A 235 -5.78 8.16 9.05
N VAL A 236 -4.47 8.10 8.82
CA VAL A 236 -3.87 8.24 7.48
C VAL A 236 -4.39 7.15 6.52
N LEU A 237 -4.42 5.88 6.96
CA LEU A 237 -5.01 4.80 6.15
C LEU A 237 -6.52 5.01 5.94
N LEU A 238 -7.26 5.44 6.96
CA LEU A 238 -8.69 5.73 6.84
C LEU A 238 -8.97 6.80 5.78
N MET A 239 -8.18 7.88 5.75
CA MET A 239 -8.30 8.91 4.73
C MET A 239 -8.00 8.37 3.33
N LEU A 240 -6.97 7.52 3.18
CA LEU A 240 -6.68 6.84 1.92
C LEU A 240 -7.85 5.96 1.46
N LEU A 241 -8.47 5.22 2.38
CA LEU A 241 -9.62 4.35 2.09
C LEU A 241 -10.82 5.17 1.60
N ILE A 242 -11.12 6.29 2.25
CA ILE A 242 -12.17 7.22 1.82
C ILE A 242 -11.89 7.68 0.39
N ASP A 243 -10.68 8.18 0.14
CA ASP A 243 -10.26 8.66 -1.18
C ASP A 243 -10.34 7.58 -2.26
N MET A 244 -9.97 6.34 -1.94
CA MET A 244 -10.06 5.21 -2.88
C MET A 244 -11.51 4.83 -3.19
N ASN A 245 -12.40 4.84 -2.18
CA ASN A 245 -13.82 4.58 -2.40
C ASN A 245 -14.45 5.59 -3.37
N TYR A 246 -14.03 6.87 -3.33
CA TYR A 246 -14.49 7.89 -4.28
C TYR A 246 -13.86 7.82 -5.67
N ARG A 247 -12.73 7.14 -5.82
CA ARG A 247 -12.05 7.01 -7.10
C ARG A 247 -12.60 5.87 -7.93
N LEU A 248 -13.18 4.84 -7.28
CA LEU A 248 -13.89 3.77 -7.97
C LEU A 248 -14.96 4.36 -8.92
N PRO A 249 -15.20 3.73 -10.09
CA PRO A 249 -16.31 4.12 -10.95
C PRO A 249 -17.62 4.16 -10.19
N SER A 250 -18.48 5.12 -10.56
CA SER A 250 -19.84 5.15 -10.03
C SER A 250 -20.57 3.85 -10.35
N LEU A 251 -21.33 3.34 -9.37
CA LEU A 251 -22.20 2.19 -9.58
C LEU A 251 -23.27 2.58 -10.63
N PRO A 252 -23.53 1.76 -11.65
CA PRO A 252 -24.55 2.06 -12.65
C PRO A 252 -25.93 2.16 -12.03
N ASP A 253 -26.73 3.14 -12.46
CA ASP A 253 -28.09 3.37 -11.96
C ASP A 253 -29.02 2.16 -12.22
N GLU A 254 -28.69 1.32 -13.21
CA GLU A 254 -29.48 0.15 -13.59
C GLU A 254 -29.27 -1.06 -12.66
N ILE A 255 -28.25 -1.04 -11.79
CA ILE A 255 -27.97 -2.13 -10.87
C ILE A 255 -28.62 -1.82 -9.52
N PRO A 256 -29.65 -2.57 -9.11
CA PRO A 256 -30.25 -2.35 -7.81
C PRO A 256 -29.24 -2.69 -6.72
N LEU A 257 -28.90 -1.69 -5.90
CA LEU A 257 -28.14 -1.92 -4.68
C LEU A 257 -29.02 -2.66 -3.68
N THR A 258 -28.40 -3.58 -2.94
CA THR A 258 -29.07 -4.15 -1.77
C THR A 258 -29.29 -3.06 -0.73
N GLU A 259 -30.36 -3.18 0.06
CA GLU A 259 -30.66 -2.25 1.16
C GLU A 259 -29.45 -2.11 2.10
N GLU A 260 -28.77 -3.22 2.39
CA GLU A 260 -27.54 -3.24 3.20
C GLU A 260 -26.41 -2.35 2.64
N ILE A 261 -26.16 -2.39 1.33
CA ILE A 261 -25.08 -1.60 0.71
C ILE A 261 -25.47 -0.12 0.68
N TYR A 262 -26.74 0.19 0.41
CA TYR A 262 -27.25 1.55 0.37
C TYR A 262 -27.21 2.19 1.76
N ASP A 263 -27.69 1.49 2.79
CA ASP A 263 -27.65 1.95 4.18
C ASP A 263 -26.22 2.18 4.64
N LYS A 264 -25.31 1.26 4.31
CA LYS A 264 -23.89 1.41 4.64
C LYS A 264 -23.26 2.61 3.94
N GLN A 265 -23.59 2.85 2.67
CA GLN A 265 -23.14 4.04 1.96
C GLN A 265 -23.59 5.32 2.67
N ILE A 266 -24.86 5.42 3.05
CA ILE A 266 -25.39 6.58 3.77
C ILE A 266 -24.67 6.76 5.11
N GLU A 267 -24.53 5.68 5.88
CA GLU A 267 -23.83 5.70 7.18
C GLU A 267 -22.41 6.27 7.04
N LEU A 268 -21.64 5.77 6.06
CA LEU A 268 -20.26 6.18 5.84
C LEU A 268 -20.16 7.64 5.36
N VAL A 269 -21.05 8.07 4.47
CA VAL A 269 -21.10 9.47 4.01
C VAL A 269 -21.45 10.40 5.18
N MET A 270 -22.39 10.02 6.05
CA MET A 270 -22.73 10.81 7.23
C MET A 270 -21.56 10.90 8.23
N LEU A 271 -20.82 9.81 8.43
CA LEU A 271 -19.61 9.82 9.27
C LEU A 271 -18.53 10.73 8.68
N GLU A 272 -18.30 10.63 7.37
CA GLU A 272 -17.34 11.48 6.67
C GLU A 272 -17.69 12.97 6.80
N GLN A 273 -18.96 13.34 6.67
CA GLN A 273 -19.42 14.72 6.85
C GLN A 273 -19.24 15.24 8.28
N GLN A 274 -19.14 14.38 9.28
CA GLN A 274 -18.76 14.77 10.64
C GLN A 274 -17.26 14.99 10.78
N TRP A 275 -16.46 14.30 9.98
CA TRP A 275 -14.99 14.32 10.05
C TRP A 275 -14.35 15.39 9.19
N PHE A 276 -15.00 15.77 8.10
CA PHE A 276 -14.41 16.66 7.11
C PHE A 276 -15.34 17.79 6.69
N GLU A 277 -14.79 18.99 6.68
CA GLU A 277 -15.42 20.15 6.07
C GLU A 277 -14.89 20.35 4.65
N TYR A 278 -15.80 20.37 3.69
CA TYR A 278 -15.50 20.55 2.28
C TYR A 278 -15.72 22.01 1.87
N THR A 279 -14.67 22.65 1.37
CA THR A 279 -14.69 24.05 0.95
C THR A 279 -14.18 24.21 -0.48
N LEU A 280 -14.86 25.01 -1.30
CA LEU A 280 -14.38 25.37 -2.64
C LEU A 280 -13.54 26.63 -2.55
N LYS A 281 -12.23 26.52 -2.79
CA LYS A 281 -11.35 27.68 -2.94
C LYS A 281 -11.21 28.07 -4.42
N GLY A 282 -11.41 29.35 -4.71
CA GLY A 282 -11.07 29.93 -6.01
C GLY A 282 -9.58 29.75 -6.29
N VAL A 283 -9.23 29.42 -7.54
CA VAL A 283 -7.84 29.44 -7.98
C VAL A 283 -7.57 30.88 -8.39
N ASN A 284 -6.81 31.62 -7.58
CA ASN A 284 -6.28 32.93 -7.97
C ASN A 284 -5.11 32.74 -8.93
#